data_AF-A0A399YN57-F1
#
_entry.id   AF-A0A399YN57-F1
#
_cell.length_a   1.000
_cell.length_b   1.000
_cell.length_c   1.000
_cell.angle_alpha   90.00
_cell.angle_beta   90.00
_cell.angle_gamma   90.00
#
_symmetry.space_group_name_H-M   'P 1'
#
loop_
_entity.id
_entity.type
_entity.pdbx_description
1 polymer ?
#
loop_
_entity_poly.entity_id
_entity_poly.type
_entity_poly.pdbx_seq_one_letter_code
_entity_poly.pdbx_strand_id
1 'polypeptide(L)'
;MGINTARLKLQTLVLSAMYASIAGSLYAYWIGIVSPSDFSINFSIELVVMVAIGGLASVWGAIFGAAVVTLLIELLRNFLPQVLSGASGEHQIVAFGILLIFIMILMPEGLTAGSLKRLRAWRKKT
;
A
#
# COMPACT_ATOMS: atom_id res chain seq x y z
N MET A 1 -10.24 31.78 -12.48
CA MET A 1 -11.04 30.92 -11.59
C MET A 1 -10.64 31.25 -10.15
N GLY A 2 -11.46 32.00 -9.39
CA GLY A 2 -11.17 32.46 -8.02
C GLY A 2 -11.32 31.38 -6.95
N ILE A 3 -10.76 30.20 -7.18
CA ILE A 3 -10.89 29.05 -6.28
C ILE A 3 -9.86 29.21 -5.17
N ASN A 4 -10.32 29.25 -3.93
CA ASN A 4 -9.43 29.29 -2.76
C ASN A 4 -8.74 27.93 -2.59
N THR A 5 -7.55 27.79 -3.17
CA THR A 5 -6.73 26.58 -3.08
C THR A 5 -6.31 26.23 -1.65
N ALA A 6 -6.18 27.23 -0.77
CA ALA A 6 -5.87 26.99 0.64
C ALA A 6 -7.03 26.27 1.34
N ARG A 7 -8.28 26.67 1.07
CA ARG A 7 -9.47 26.00 1.62
C ARG A 7 -9.60 24.56 1.14
N LEU A 8 -9.34 24.31 -0.15
CA LEU A 8 -9.38 22.95 -0.73
C LEU A 8 -8.28 22.03 -0.14
N LYS A 9 -7.06 22.55 0.03
CA LYS A 9 -5.97 21.80 0.67
C LYS A 9 -6.29 21.48 2.14
N LEU A 10 -6.86 22.42 2.87
CA LEU A 10 -7.29 22.18 4.25
C LEU A 10 -8.41 21.13 4.32
N GLN A 11 -9.42 21.21 3.46
CA GLN A 11 -10.50 20.22 3.41
C GLN A 11 -9.99 18.81 3.10
N THR A 12 -9.10 18.68 2.12
CA THR A 12 -8.49 17.39 1.76
C THR A 12 -7.59 16.85 2.87
N LEU A 13 -6.83 17.71 3.54
CA LEU A 13 -6.03 17.34 4.71
C LEU A 13 -6.91 16.82 5.85
N VAL A 14 -7.94 17.57 6.23
CA VAL A 14 -8.87 17.17 7.31
C VAL A 14 -9.55 15.85 6.98
N LEU A 15 -10.02 15.68 5.75
CA LEU A 15 -10.63 14.43 5.29
C LEU A 15 -9.66 13.25 5.43
N SER A 16 -8.40 13.41 4.98
CA SER A 16 -7.38 12.36 5.12
C SER A 16 -7.04 12.04 6.58
N ALA A 17 -6.96 13.05 7.44
CA ALA A 17 -6.67 12.89 8.86
C ALA A 17 -7.79 12.17 9.61
N MET A 18 -9.06 12.37 9.21
CA MET A 18 -10.20 11.64 9.75
C MET A 18 -10.09 10.15 9.43
N TYR A 19 -9.83 9.79 8.17
CA TYR A 19 -9.66 8.38 7.78
C TYR A 19 -8.45 7.74 8.48
N ALA A 20 -7.32 8.44 8.56
CA ALA A 20 -6.13 7.96 9.26
C ALA A 20 -6.39 7.74 10.76
N SER A 21 -7.11 8.66 11.42
CA SER A 21 -7.47 8.53 12.84
C SER A 21 -8.38 7.33 13.11
N ILE A 22 -9.39 7.10 12.26
CA ILE A 22 -10.31 5.96 12.41
C ILE A 22 -9.55 4.64 12.19
N ALA A 23 -8.71 4.56 11.17
CA ALA A 23 -7.90 3.37 10.92
C ALA A 23 -6.92 3.10 12.06
N GLY A 24 -6.24 4.14 12.55
CA GLY A 24 -5.26 4.02 13.64
C GLY A 24 -5.89 3.62 14.98
N SER A 25 -7.05 4.18 15.34
CA SER A 25 -7.74 3.80 16.58
C SER A 25 -8.25 2.36 16.54
N LEU A 26 -8.78 1.93 15.39
CA LEU A 26 -9.20 0.55 15.19
C LEU A 26 -8.01 -0.42 15.22
N TYR A 27 -6.88 -0.04 14.63
CA TYR A 27 -5.65 -0.83 14.66
C TYR A 27 -5.10 -0.97 16.09
N ALA A 28 -5.05 0.12 16.85
CA ALA A 28 -4.62 0.09 18.25
C ALA A 28 -5.52 -0.79 19.12
N TYR A 29 -6.84 -0.76 18.86
CA TYR A 29 -7.79 -1.64 19.52
C TYR A 29 -7.56 -3.12 19.15
N TRP A 30 -7.24 -3.42 17.89
CA TRP A 30 -7.01 -4.78 17.41
C TRP A 30 -5.74 -5.42 17.97
N ILE A 31 -4.62 -4.68 18.02
CA ILE A 31 -3.35 -5.23 18.55
C ILE A 31 -3.33 -5.35 20.08
N GLY A 32 -4.22 -4.63 20.79
CA GLY A 32 -4.41 -4.70 22.23
C GLY A 32 -3.31 -4.02 23.08
N ILE A 33 -2.05 -4.13 22.67
CA ILE A 33 -0.90 -3.46 23.29
C ILE A 33 -0.08 -2.78 22.21
N VAL A 34 0.11 -1.46 22.34
CA VAL A 34 0.94 -0.68 21.43
C VAL A 34 2.39 -0.70 21.90
N SER A 35 3.28 -1.23 21.07
CA SER A 35 4.73 -1.18 21.32
C SER A 35 5.42 -0.22 20.34
N PRO A 36 6.56 0.42 20.72
CA PRO A 36 7.32 1.28 19.81
C PRO A 36 7.83 0.54 18.57
N SER A 37 7.98 -0.79 18.65
CA SER A 37 8.38 -1.65 17.54
C SER A 37 7.33 -1.74 16.43
N ASP A 38 6.04 -1.60 16.75
CA ASP A 38 4.95 -1.69 15.78
C ASP A 38 4.94 -0.49 14.82
N PHE A 39 5.46 0.66 15.26
CA PHE A 39 5.55 1.90 14.50
C PHE A 39 6.98 2.16 14.02
N SER A 40 7.64 1.11 13.51
CA SER A 40 8.99 1.22 12.96
C SER A 40 9.03 1.96 11.62
N ILE A 41 10.22 2.41 11.23
CA ILE A 41 10.47 3.02 9.91
C ILE A 41 10.07 2.07 8.78
N ASN A 42 10.30 0.76 8.96
CA ASN A 42 9.92 -0.26 7.98
C ASN A 42 8.41 -0.26 7.72
N PHE A 43 7.60 -0.18 8.78
CA PHE A 43 6.14 -0.09 8.66
C PHE A 43 5.70 1.17 7.89
N SER A 44 6.37 2.31 8.14
CA SER A 44 6.09 3.55 7.40
C SER A 44 6.42 3.44 5.90
N ILE A 45 7.55 2.82 5.56
CA ILE A 45 7.93 2.55 4.17
C ILE A 45 6.92 1.61 3.50
N GLU A 46 6.50 0.57 4.21
CA GLU A 46 5.51 -0.39 3.74
C GLU A 46 4.18 0.29 3.37
N LEU A 47 3.68 1.20 4.20
CA LEU A 47 2.48 1.99 3.91
C LEU A 47 2.63 2.84 2.64
N VAL A 48 3.78 3.51 2.47
CA VAL A 48 4.06 4.31 1.25
C VAL A 48 4.10 3.42 0.01
N VAL A 49 4.69 2.25 0.13
CA VAL A 49 4.82 1.26 -0.94
C VAL A 49 3.46 0.72 -1.36
N MET A 50 2.58 0.37 -0.41
CA MET A 50 1.21 -0.07 -0.70
C MET A 50 0.46 0.96 -1.57
N VAL A 51 0.58 2.25 -1.23
CA VAL A 51 -0.04 3.35 -1.98
C VAL A 51 0.64 3.55 -3.34
N ALA A 52 1.97 3.48 -3.41
CA ALA A 52 2.73 3.61 -4.65
C ALA A 52 2.37 2.51 -5.67
N ILE A 53 2.26 1.27 -5.20
CA ILE A 53 1.85 0.10 -6.01
C ILE A 53 0.39 0.22 -6.47
N GLY A 54 -0.48 0.80 -5.65
CA GLY A 54 -1.87 1.08 -6.04
C GLY A 54 -2.01 2.18 -7.11
N GLY A 55 -1.13 3.18 -7.05
CA GLY A 55 -1.07 4.35 -7.91
C GLY A 55 -1.42 5.64 -7.15
N LEU A 56 -0.48 6.58 -7.07
CA LEU A 56 -0.59 7.84 -6.31
C LEU A 56 -1.73 8.77 -6.76
N ALA A 57 -2.23 8.60 -7.99
CA ALA A 57 -3.24 9.46 -8.59
C ALA A 57 -4.69 8.96 -8.41
N SER A 58 -4.90 7.78 -7.80
CA SER A 58 -6.23 7.16 -7.69
C SER A 58 -6.51 6.65 -6.28
N VAL A 59 -7.58 7.14 -5.66
CA VAL A 59 -8.05 6.66 -4.34
C VAL A 59 -8.42 5.18 -4.39
N TRP A 60 -9.13 4.74 -5.43
CA TRP A 60 -9.46 3.33 -5.65
C TRP A 60 -8.22 2.48 -5.93
N GLY A 61 -7.20 3.07 -6.55
CA GLY A 61 -5.91 2.42 -6.76
C GLY A 61 -5.18 2.15 -5.48
N ALA A 62 -5.11 3.12 -4.57
CA ALA A 62 -4.52 2.93 -3.25
C ALA A 62 -5.20 1.79 -2.47
N ILE A 63 -6.54 1.70 -2.49
CA ILE A 63 -7.28 0.62 -1.82
C ILE A 63 -6.94 -0.76 -2.42
N PHE A 64 -6.97 -0.89 -3.75
CA PHE A 64 -6.62 -2.15 -4.42
C PHE A 64 -5.14 -2.52 -4.25
N GLY A 65 -4.25 -1.54 -4.30
CA GLY A 65 -2.82 -1.72 -4.07
C GLY A 65 -2.54 -2.23 -2.67
N ALA A 66 -3.14 -1.61 -1.65
CA ALA A 66 -3.05 -2.08 -0.28
C ALA A 66 -3.58 -3.50 -0.14
N ALA A 67 -4.76 -3.81 -0.66
CA ALA A 67 -5.33 -5.17 -0.57
C ALA A 67 -4.45 -6.23 -1.23
N VAL A 68 -3.94 -5.97 -2.44
CA VAL A 68 -3.07 -6.92 -3.17
C VAL A 68 -1.75 -7.13 -2.44
N VAL A 69 -1.12 -6.05 -1.99
CA VAL A 69 0.17 -6.11 -1.28
C VAL A 69 -0.02 -6.84 0.06
N THR A 70 -1.05 -6.52 0.83
CA THR A 70 -1.35 -7.22 2.09
C THR A 70 -1.57 -8.71 1.87
N LEU A 71 -2.40 -9.10 0.89
CA LEU A 71 -2.63 -10.51 0.58
C LEU A 71 -1.34 -11.23 0.17
N LEU A 72 -0.49 -10.55 -0.61
CA LEU A 72 0.78 -11.10 -1.06
C LEU A 72 1.76 -11.28 0.10
N ILE A 73 1.79 -10.34 1.05
CA ILE A 73 2.58 -10.43 2.28
C ILE A 73 2.06 -11.57 3.17
N GLU A 74 0.75 -11.71 3.32
CA GLU A 74 0.11 -12.77 4.10
C GLU A 74 0.45 -14.15 3.51
N LEU A 75 0.33 -14.29 2.18
CA LEU A 75 0.72 -15.49 1.45
C LEU A 75 2.20 -15.78 1.67
N LEU A 76 3.06 -14.77 1.54
CA LEU A 76 4.49 -14.93 1.76
C LEU A 76 4.77 -15.39 3.20
N ARG A 77 4.14 -14.78 4.22
CA ARG A 77 4.24 -15.18 5.62
C ARG A 77 3.78 -16.61 5.87
N ASN A 78 2.76 -17.10 5.17
CA ASN A 78 2.23 -18.45 5.34
C ASN A 78 3.03 -19.52 4.58
N PHE A 79 3.56 -19.19 3.40
CA PHE A 79 4.30 -20.14 2.55
C PHE A 79 5.81 -20.19 2.86
N LEU A 80 6.45 -19.10 3.30
CA LEU A 80 7.89 -19.09 3.63
C LEU A 80 8.30 -20.14 4.68
N PRO A 81 7.56 -20.29 5.80
CA PRO A 81 7.89 -21.27 6.83
C PRO A 81 7.74 -22.71 6.35
N GLN A 82 6.89 -22.97 5.35
CA GLN A 82 6.65 -24.30 4.79
C GLN A 82 7.73 -24.74 3.80
N VAL A 83 8.38 -23.80 3.10
CA VAL A 83 9.43 -24.09 2.10
C VAL A 83 10.84 -24.04 2.70
N LEU A 84 11.08 -23.19 3.71
CA LEU A 84 12.37 -23.05 4.38
C LEU A 84 12.19 -23.28 5.89
N SER A 85 12.34 -24.53 6.33
CA SER A 85 12.36 -24.91 7.74
C SER A 85 13.53 -24.21 8.45
N GLY A 86 13.27 -23.09 9.11
CA GLY A 86 14.29 -22.30 9.83
C GLY A 86 14.37 -20.81 9.48
N ALA A 87 13.50 -20.30 8.60
CA ALA A 87 13.45 -18.87 8.28
C ALA A 87 12.95 -18.02 9.48
N SER A 88 13.87 -17.60 10.33
CA SER A 88 13.67 -16.55 11.33
C SER A 88 13.42 -15.20 10.65
N GLY A 89 12.82 -14.26 11.39
CA GLY A 89 12.18 -13.03 10.89
C GLY A 89 12.99 -12.13 9.94
N GLU A 90 14.31 -12.29 9.86
CA GLU A 90 15.18 -11.56 8.93
C GLU A 90 14.97 -11.98 7.46
N HIS A 91 14.68 -13.26 7.21
CA HIS A 91 14.52 -13.79 5.86
C HIS A 91 13.24 -13.26 5.20
N GLN A 92 12.24 -12.98 6.03
CA GLN A 92 10.96 -12.44 5.59
C GLN A 92 11.09 -10.99 5.12
N ILE A 93 11.95 -10.19 5.75
CA ILE A 93 12.23 -8.80 5.36
C ILE A 93 12.94 -8.76 4.00
N VAL A 94 13.92 -9.64 3.78
CA VAL A 94 14.63 -9.74 2.50
C VAL A 94 13.69 -10.22 1.39
N ALA A 95 12.89 -11.25 1.65
CA ALA A 95 11.90 -11.73 0.68
C ALA A 95 10.86 -10.65 0.34
N PHE A 96 10.41 -9.87 1.33
CA PHE A 96 9.54 -8.72 1.13
C PHE A 96 10.21 -7.66 0.24
N GLY A 97 11.47 -7.31 0.50
CA GLY A 97 12.22 -6.34 -0.31
C GLY A 97 12.38 -6.78 -1.77
N ILE A 98 12.68 -8.06 -2.02
CA ILE A 98 12.78 -8.62 -3.37
C ILE A 98 11.43 -8.56 -4.09
N LEU A 99 10.36 -8.97 -3.40
CA LEU A 99 9.00 -8.95 -3.94
C LEU A 99 8.56 -7.52 -4.29
N LEU A 100 8.89 -6.55 -3.43
CA LEU A 100 8.64 -5.13 -3.67
C LEU A 100 9.36 -4.64 -4.94
N ILE A 101 10.66 -4.93 -5.07
CA ILE A 101 11.44 -4.59 -6.27
C ILE A 101 10.78 -5.22 -7.51
N PHE A 102 10.34 -6.47 -7.42
CA PHE A 102 9.69 -7.17 -8.52
C PHE A 102 8.37 -6.50 -8.93
N ILE A 103 7.55 -6.07 -7.97
CA ILE A 103 6.29 -5.36 -8.25
C ILE A 103 6.57 -3.98 -8.84
N MET A 104 7.56 -3.24 -8.34
CA MET A 104 7.95 -1.94 -8.93
C MET A 104 8.44 -2.08 -10.37
N ILE A 105 9.17 -3.16 -10.69
CA ILE A 105 9.65 -3.42 -12.06
C ILE A 105 8.49 -3.84 -12.98
N LEU A 106 7.60 -4.72 -12.52
CA LEU A 106 6.50 -5.23 -13.33
C LEU A 106 5.34 -4.24 -13.49
N MET A 107 5.11 -3.36 -12.51
CA MET A 107 3.96 -2.46 -12.46
C MET A 107 4.35 -1.02 -12.05
N PRO A 108 5.23 -0.33 -12.81
CA PRO A 108 5.80 0.96 -12.43
C PRO A 108 4.80 2.13 -12.38
N GLU A 109 3.64 2.00 -13.03
CA GLU A 109 2.57 3.01 -12.96
C GLU A 109 1.51 2.71 -11.89
N GLY A 110 1.63 1.57 -11.21
CA GLY A 110 0.66 1.03 -10.27
C GLY A 110 -0.50 0.27 -10.93
N LEU A 111 -1.18 -0.57 -10.15
CA LEU A 111 -2.24 -1.50 -10.58
C LEU A 111 -3.37 -0.80 -11.34
N THR A 112 -3.71 0.43 -10.98
CA THR A 112 -4.84 1.16 -11.60
C THR A 112 -4.47 2.01 -12.80
N ALA A 113 -3.26 2.55 -12.88
CA ALA A 113 -2.85 3.30 -14.08
C ALA A 113 -2.53 2.36 -15.25
N GLY A 114 -1.95 1.19 -14.98
CA GLY A 114 -1.67 0.16 -15.99
C GLY A 114 -2.94 -0.42 -16.62
N SER A 115 -3.99 -0.64 -15.82
CA SER A 115 -5.31 -1.10 -16.31
C SER A 115 -6.06 -0.01 -17.07
N LEU A 116 -6.01 1.25 -16.61
CA LEU A 116 -6.65 2.37 -17.28
C LEU A 116 -6.00 2.72 -18.64
N LYS A 117 -4.66 2.62 -18.76
CA LYS A 117 -3.95 2.78 -20.05
C LYS A 117 -4.23 1.62 -21.01
N ARG A 118 -4.28 0.37 -20.53
CA ARG A 118 -4.66 -0.79 -21.35
C ARG A 118 -6.10 -0.69 -21.86
N LEU A 119 -7.04 -0.25 -21.03
CA LEU A 119 -8.44 0.00 -21.44
C LEU A 119 -8.57 1.16 -22.44
N ARG A 120 -7.83 2.26 -22.25
CA ARG A 120 -7.79 3.38 -23.21
C ARG A 120 -7.14 3.01 -24.54
N ALA A 121 -6.15 2.12 -24.54
CA ALA A 121 -5.53 1.61 -25.75
C ALA A 121 -6.48 0.69 -26.54
N TRP A 122 -7.32 -0.09 -25.86
CA TRP A 122 -8.35 -0.92 -26.48
C TRP A 122 -9.48 -0.09 -27.12
N ARG A 123 -9.89 1.01 -26.47
CA ARG A 123 -10.95 1.92 -26.97
C ARG A 123 -10.52 2.84 -28.11
N LYS A 124 -9.23 2.91 -28.45
CA LYS A 124 -8.73 3.65 -29.64
C LYS A 124 -8.62 2.77 -30.88
N LYS A 125 -8.94 1.47 -30.78
CA LYS A 125 -8.83 0.49 -31.88
C LYS A 125 -10.17 0.05 -32.45
N THR A 126 -11.26 0.67 -32.02
CA THR A 126 -12.63 0.63 -32.58
C THR A 126 -13.05 2.05 -32.89
#